data_AF-A0A8S3GM65-F1
#
_entry.id   AF-A0A8S3GM65-F1
#
_cell.length_a   1.000
_cell.length_b   1.000
_cell.length_c   1.000
_cell.angle_alpha   90.00
_cell.angle_beta   90.00
_cell.angle_gamma   90.00
#
_symmetry.space_group_name_H-M   'P 1'
#
loop_
_entity.id
_entity.type
_entity.pdbx_description
1 polymer ?
#
loop_
_entity_poly.entity_id
_entity_poly.type
_entity_poly.pdbx_seq_one_letter_code
_entity_poly.pdbx_strand_id
1 'polypeptide(L)'
;VTDSSELHETFSRPPDGPTPITRVLIEVLNIKRARVHDRKLLVLIATDGLPTDEKGLNDIDRLEKVLLNERHPSIDRIFITFIACTDDLQSVGYLNKFDKKIPNVDVLDDYRSERAEVLAVQGKHFPFSYGDYVVKILMGSVDQWFDQLDEKKVKLSSNAEKQPHSSSRGQISARKKSCTIS
;
A
#
# COMPACT_ATOMS: atom_id res chain seq x y z
N VAL A 1 -15.44 -18.05 20.87
CA VAL A 1 -14.44 -17.30 21.64
C VAL A 1 -15.18 -16.26 22.46
N THR A 2 -15.40 -16.57 23.73
CA THR A 2 -16.02 -15.65 24.69
C THR A 2 -15.00 -15.02 25.63
N ASP A 3 -13.82 -15.63 25.75
CA ASP A 3 -12.70 -15.16 26.55
C ASP A 3 -11.37 -15.41 25.81
N SER A 4 -10.37 -14.53 25.97
CA SER A 4 -9.07 -14.66 25.30
C SER A 4 -8.27 -15.88 25.76
N SER A 5 -8.55 -16.42 26.94
CA SER A 5 -7.91 -17.64 27.44
C SER A 5 -8.27 -18.89 26.62
N GLU A 6 -9.43 -18.91 25.96
CA GLU A 6 -9.83 -19.98 25.03
C GLU A 6 -8.92 -20.05 23.79
N LEU A 7 -8.18 -18.96 23.50
CA LEU A 7 -7.24 -18.89 22.39
C LEU A 7 -5.79 -19.24 22.80
N HIS A 8 -5.47 -19.27 24.10
CA HIS A 8 -4.11 -19.55 24.58
C HIS A 8 -3.63 -20.93 24.14
N GLU A 9 -4.48 -21.95 24.21
CA GLU A 9 -4.13 -23.29 23.74
C GLU A 9 -3.94 -23.31 22.22
N THR A 10 -4.78 -22.59 21.47
CA THR A 10 -4.70 -22.50 20.01
C THR A 10 -3.40 -21.82 19.56
N PHE A 11 -2.97 -20.76 20.24
CA PHE A 11 -1.72 -20.04 19.95
C PHE A 11 -0.51 -20.58 20.73
N SER A 12 -0.67 -21.64 21.51
CA SER A 12 0.45 -22.27 22.24
C SER A 12 1.45 -22.95 21.32
N ARG A 13 0.99 -23.36 20.13
CA ARG A 13 1.84 -23.82 19.04
C ARG A 13 1.91 -22.70 18.01
N PRO A 14 3.11 -22.18 17.69
CA PRO A 14 3.25 -21.20 16.64
C PRO A 14 2.79 -21.82 15.31
N PRO A 15 2.24 -21.02 14.39
CA PRO A 15 2.04 -21.47 13.02
C PRO A 15 3.38 -21.95 12.44
N ASP A 16 3.33 -23.03 11.67
CA ASP A 16 4.49 -23.67 11.07
C ASP A 16 4.19 -24.00 9.61
N GLY A 17 5.24 -24.10 8.81
CA GLY A 17 5.19 -24.32 7.37
C GLY A 17 5.97 -23.28 6.58
N PRO A 18 6.00 -23.43 5.24
CA PRO A 18 6.66 -22.49 4.37
C PRO A 18 5.87 -21.17 4.23
N THR A 19 6.51 -20.18 3.63
CA THR A 19 5.96 -18.86 3.30
C THR A 19 5.91 -18.73 1.77
N PRO A 20 4.99 -19.44 1.07
CA PRO A 20 5.03 -19.66 -0.37
C PRO A 20 4.49 -18.47 -1.19
N ILE A 21 4.93 -17.24 -0.87
CA ILE A 21 4.46 -16.00 -1.51
C ILE A 21 4.58 -16.08 -3.03
N THR A 22 5.72 -16.55 -3.54
CA THR A 22 5.96 -16.67 -4.98
C THR A 22 4.95 -17.57 -5.67
N ARG A 23 4.67 -18.75 -5.10
CA ARG A 23 3.73 -19.72 -5.68
C ARG A 23 2.32 -19.13 -5.70
N VAL A 24 1.88 -18.57 -4.57
CA VAL A 24 0.54 -18.00 -4.42
C VAL A 24 0.36 -16.79 -5.33
N LEU A 25 1.37 -15.94 -5.45
CA LEU A 25 1.32 -14.78 -6.35
C LEU A 25 1.19 -15.21 -7.82
N ILE A 26 1.97 -16.18 -8.28
CA ILE A 26 1.85 -16.73 -9.64
C ILE A 26 0.42 -17.25 -9.89
N GLU A 27 -0.13 -17.99 -8.92
CA GLU A 27 -1.49 -18.53 -8.99
C GLU A 27 -2.54 -17.42 -9.12
N VAL A 28 -2.47 -16.40 -8.26
CA VAL A 28 -3.36 -15.22 -8.31
C VAL A 28 -3.25 -14.52 -9.66
N LEU A 29 -2.04 -14.26 -10.13
CA LEU A 29 -1.81 -13.61 -11.43
C LEU A 29 -2.43 -14.43 -12.57
N ASN A 30 -2.23 -15.75 -12.59
CA ASN A 30 -2.82 -16.63 -13.60
C ASN A 30 -4.35 -16.62 -13.57
N ILE A 31 -4.97 -16.73 -12.39
CA ILE A 31 -6.42 -16.71 -12.22
C ILE A 31 -7.03 -15.37 -12.67
N LYS A 32 -6.34 -14.26 -12.39
CA LYS A 32 -6.85 -12.92 -12.68
C LYS A 32 -6.47 -12.40 -14.06
N ARG A 33 -5.49 -13.01 -14.76
CA ARG A 33 -4.90 -12.54 -16.03
C ARG A 33 -5.95 -12.11 -17.06
N ALA A 34 -6.98 -12.93 -17.28
CA ALA A 34 -8.05 -12.63 -18.25
C ALA A 34 -8.85 -11.36 -17.94
N ARG A 35 -8.92 -10.95 -16.65
CA ARG A 35 -9.70 -9.79 -16.20
C ARG A 35 -8.89 -8.52 -16.04
N VAL A 36 -7.55 -8.59 -16.14
CA VAL A 36 -6.67 -7.42 -15.99
C VAL A 36 -6.88 -6.41 -17.14
N HIS A 37 -7.30 -6.88 -18.31
CA HIS A 37 -7.66 -6.01 -19.42
C HIS A 37 -8.89 -5.14 -19.10
N ASP A 38 -9.92 -5.70 -18.46
CA ASP A 38 -11.15 -4.97 -18.15
C ASP A 38 -10.99 -4.02 -16.95
N ARG A 39 -10.17 -4.40 -15.96
CA ARG A 39 -9.98 -3.63 -14.72
C ARG A 39 -8.60 -3.82 -14.14
N LYS A 40 -8.11 -2.79 -13.44
CA LYS A 40 -6.85 -2.85 -12.68
C LYS A 40 -6.95 -3.89 -11.55
N LEU A 41 -5.82 -4.51 -11.21
CA LEU A 41 -5.68 -5.48 -10.14
C LEU A 41 -4.76 -4.88 -9.06
N LEU A 42 -5.25 -4.83 -7.82
CA LEU A 42 -4.45 -4.57 -6.63
C LEU A 42 -4.30 -5.88 -5.85
N VAL A 43 -3.06 -6.25 -5.52
CA VAL A 43 -2.75 -7.41 -4.68
C VAL A 43 -2.13 -6.91 -3.39
N LEU A 44 -2.78 -7.20 -2.27
CA LEU A 44 -2.27 -6.90 -0.94
C LEU A 44 -1.64 -8.18 -0.37
N ILE A 45 -0.39 -8.10 0.06
CA ILE A 45 0.36 -9.23 0.62
C ILE A 45 0.82 -8.84 2.02
N ALA A 46 0.13 -9.37 3.04
CA ALA A 46 0.59 -9.27 4.42
C ALA A 46 1.57 -10.43 4.72
N THR A 47 2.77 -10.12 5.20
CA THR A 47 3.80 -11.12 5.52
C THR A 47 4.64 -10.67 6.70
N ASP A 48 5.10 -11.63 7.49
CA ASP A 48 5.93 -11.44 8.68
C ASP A 48 7.37 -11.98 8.49
N GLY A 49 7.69 -12.50 7.30
CA GLY A 49 8.99 -13.08 7.05
C GLY A 49 9.33 -13.35 5.59
N LEU A 50 10.45 -14.06 5.42
CA LEU A 50 11.07 -14.35 4.13
C LEU A 50 10.21 -15.29 3.29
N PRO A 51 10.11 -15.08 1.97
CA PRO A 51 9.45 -16.04 1.09
C PRO A 51 10.27 -17.33 1.05
N THR A 52 9.60 -18.46 1.17
CA THR A 52 10.22 -19.78 1.07
C THR A 52 9.47 -20.69 0.11
N ASP A 53 10.20 -21.62 -0.51
CA ASP A 53 9.61 -22.68 -1.33
C ASP A 53 8.98 -23.78 -0.45
N GLU A 54 8.41 -24.81 -1.09
CA GLU A 54 7.77 -25.94 -0.40
C GLU A 54 8.76 -26.76 0.46
N LYS A 55 10.07 -26.52 0.35
CA LYS A 55 11.13 -27.14 1.17
C LYS A 55 11.64 -26.21 2.26
N GLY A 56 11.07 -25.01 2.40
CA GLY A 56 11.52 -24.00 3.35
C GLY A 56 12.78 -23.24 2.93
N LEU A 57 13.21 -23.36 1.67
CA LEU A 57 14.39 -22.65 1.16
C LEU A 57 14.01 -21.24 0.71
N ASN A 58 14.93 -20.28 0.90
CA ASN A 58 14.75 -18.88 0.49
C ASN A 58 14.39 -18.76 -1.00
N ASP A 59 13.30 -18.04 -1.30
CA ASP A 59 12.74 -17.87 -2.65
C ASP A 59 12.67 -16.39 -3.10
N ILE A 60 13.47 -15.50 -2.50
CA ILE A 60 13.47 -14.05 -2.79
C ILE A 60 13.75 -13.77 -4.27
N ASP A 61 14.78 -14.39 -4.85
CA ASP A 61 15.18 -14.15 -6.25
C ASP A 61 14.07 -14.53 -7.23
N ARG A 62 13.29 -15.56 -6.90
CA ARG A 62 12.17 -15.99 -7.73
C ARG A 62 10.98 -15.05 -7.55
N LEU A 63 10.72 -14.59 -6.32
CA LEU A 63 9.72 -13.56 -6.07
C LEU A 63 10.03 -12.29 -6.86
N GLU A 64 11.28 -11.81 -6.83
CA GLU A 64 11.72 -10.65 -7.62
C GLU A 64 11.45 -10.85 -9.12
N LYS A 65 11.79 -12.02 -9.66
CA LYS A 65 11.51 -12.37 -11.06
C LYS A 65 10.02 -12.36 -11.39
N VAL A 66 9.15 -12.82 -10.49
CA VAL A 66 7.69 -12.77 -10.69
C VAL A 66 7.20 -11.33 -10.69
N LEU A 67 7.67 -10.52 -9.73
CA LEU A 67 7.31 -9.11 -9.63
C LEU A 67 7.77 -8.29 -10.85
N LEU A 68 8.90 -8.64 -11.46
CA LEU A 68 9.40 -7.97 -12.66
C LEU A 68 8.76 -8.52 -13.96
N ASN A 69 8.75 -9.83 -14.14
CA ASN A 69 8.51 -10.43 -15.46
C ASN A 69 7.07 -10.93 -15.65
N GLU A 70 6.47 -11.55 -14.62
CA GLU A 70 5.18 -12.26 -14.77
C GLU A 70 3.96 -11.32 -14.78
N ARG A 71 4.18 -10.03 -14.48
CA ARG A 71 3.17 -8.98 -14.63
C ARG A 71 3.09 -8.43 -16.06
N HIS A 72 4.06 -8.71 -16.93
CA HIS A 72 4.00 -8.26 -18.32
C HIS A 72 2.99 -9.05 -19.16
N PRO A 73 2.35 -8.42 -20.16
CA PRO A 73 2.53 -7.02 -20.58
C PRO A 73 1.75 -5.99 -19.73
N SER A 74 0.96 -6.42 -18.73
CA SER A 74 0.01 -5.58 -17.98
C SER A 74 0.58 -4.98 -16.69
N ILE A 75 1.87 -4.65 -16.67
CA ILE A 75 2.56 -4.17 -15.46
C ILE A 75 1.96 -2.86 -14.93
N ASP A 76 1.45 -2.01 -15.82
CA ASP A 76 0.75 -0.74 -15.55
C ASP A 76 -0.68 -0.92 -14.99
N ARG A 77 -1.16 -2.16 -14.92
CA ARG A 77 -2.51 -2.51 -14.44
C ARG A 77 -2.49 -3.45 -13.24
N ILE A 78 -1.31 -3.88 -12.80
CA ILE A 78 -1.14 -4.81 -11.67
C ILE A 78 -0.26 -4.15 -10.61
N PHE A 79 -0.90 -3.79 -9.51
CA PHE A 79 -0.33 -3.10 -8.37
C PHE A 79 -0.17 -4.08 -7.21
N ILE A 80 0.94 -4.01 -6.50
CA ILE A 80 1.24 -4.90 -5.38
C ILE A 80 1.64 -4.05 -4.20
N THR A 81 0.97 -4.25 -3.06
CA THR A 81 1.36 -3.62 -1.81
C THR A 81 1.70 -4.71 -0.81
N PHE A 82 2.93 -4.68 -0.29
CA PHE A 82 3.32 -5.51 0.84
C PHE A 82 3.02 -4.79 2.15
N ILE A 83 2.53 -5.55 3.13
CA ILE A 83 2.29 -5.07 4.48
C ILE A 83 3.17 -5.92 5.40
N ALA A 84 4.26 -5.33 5.89
CA ALA A 84 5.15 -6.00 6.82
C ALA A 84 4.47 -6.12 8.19
N CYS A 85 4.31 -7.36 8.66
CA CYS A 85 3.58 -7.70 9.88
C CYS A 85 4.52 -8.30 10.93
N THR A 86 5.69 -7.70 11.12
CA THR A 86 6.74 -8.22 12.01
C THR A 86 7.59 -7.10 12.58
N ASP A 87 8.10 -7.31 13.79
CA ASP A 87 9.14 -6.45 14.38
C ASP A 87 10.55 -6.87 13.94
N ASP A 88 10.70 -8.03 13.27
CA ASP A 88 11.98 -8.48 12.71
C ASP A 88 12.25 -7.85 11.34
N LEU A 89 12.83 -6.65 11.36
CA LEU A 89 13.21 -5.90 10.16
C LEU A 89 14.17 -6.66 9.23
N GLN A 90 14.93 -7.65 9.72
CA GLN A 90 15.83 -8.42 8.84
C GLN A 90 15.05 -9.39 7.96
N SER A 91 13.96 -9.95 8.47
CA SER A 91 13.11 -10.89 7.73
C SER A 91 12.35 -10.25 6.57
N VAL A 92 12.09 -8.93 6.64
CA VAL A 92 11.35 -8.17 5.63
C VAL A 92 12.19 -7.13 4.89
N GLY A 93 13.44 -6.90 5.28
CA GLY A 93 14.29 -5.87 4.69
C GLY A 93 14.58 -6.03 3.18
N TYR A 94 14.29 -7.19 2.59
CA TYR A 94 14.32 -7.38 1.13
C TYR A 94 13.20 -6.61 0.42
N LEU A 95 12.05 -6.40 1.07
CA LEU A 95 10.91 -5.67 0.51
C LEU A 95 11.26 -4.22 0.19
N ASN A 96 12.01 -3.55 1.07
CA ASN A 96 12.51 -2.18 0.84
C ASN A 96 13.40 -2.07 -0.42
N LYS A 97 14.01 -3.17 -0.88
CA LYS A 97 14.75 -3.19 -2.15
C LYS A 97 13.81 -3.34 -3.34
N PHE A 98 12.71 -4.07 -3.18
CA PHE A 98 11.70 -4.25 -4.22
C PHE A 98 10.94 -2.96 -4.47
N ASP A 99 10.45 -2.32 -3.42
CA ASP A 99 9.80 -1.01 -3.45
C ASP A 99 10.55 0.02 -4.32
N LYS A 100 11.84 0.21 -4.03
CA LYS A 100 12.69 1.18 -4.74
C LYS A 100 13.00 0.85 -6.21
N LYS A 101 12.84 -0.41 -6.62
CA LYS A 101 13.34 -0.91 -7.92
C LYS A 101 12.23 -1.34 -8.86
N ILE A 102 11.12 -1.82 -8.32
CA ILE A 102 10.08 -2.51 -9.07
C ILE A 102 8.88 -1.57 -9.19
N PRO A 103 8.45 -1.22 -10.41
CA PRO A 103 7.33 -0.29 -10.59
C PRO A 103 6.03 -0.88 -10.03
N ASN A 104 5.15 -0.01 -9.51
CA ASN A 104 3.84 -0.38 -8.97
C ASN A 104 3.92 -1.43 -7.84
N VAL A 105 5.01 -1.39 -7.08
CA VAL A 105 5.20 -2.11 -5.83
C VAL A 105 5.39 -1.08 -4.74
N ASP A 106 4.73 -1.28 -3.61
CA ASP A 106 4.84 -0.45 -2.41
C ASP A 106 4.96 -1.37 -1.18
N VAL A 107 5.59 -0.89 -0.11
CA VAL A 107 5.83 -1.62 1.13
C VAL A 107 5.50 -0.70 2.30
N LEU A 108 4.57 -1.14 3.14
CA LEU A 108 4.24 -0.43 4.37
C LEU A 108 4.52 -1.29 5.59
N ASP A 109 4.97 -0.62 6.66
CA ASP A 109 5.06 -1.17 8.00
C ASP A 109 3.72 -1.03 8.76
N ASP A 110 3.72 -1.40 10.04
CA ASP A 110 2.57 -1.19 10.91
C ASP A 110 2.23 0.30 11.05
N TYR A 111 0.97 0.60 11.38
CA TYR A 111 0.47 1.97 11.50
C TYR A 111 1.33 2.89 12.39
N ARG A 112 1.88 2.38 13.49
CA ARG A 112 2.64 3.22 14.43
C ARG A 112 3.95 3.65 13.83
N SER A 113 4.67 2.72 13.20
CA SER A 113 5.94 2.96 12.51
C SER A 113 5.73 3.88 11.32
N GLU A 114 4.79 3.54 10.43
CA GLU A 114 4.42 4.34 9.26
C GLU A 114 4.05 5.79 9.64
N ARG A 115 3.20 5.96 10.66
CA ARG A 115 2.82 7.28 11.15
C ARG A 115 4.02 8.06 11.69
N ALA A 116 4.96 7.40 12.36
CA ALA A 116 6.15 8.06 12.88
C ALA A 116 7.02 8.62 11.73
N GLU A 117 7.17 7.85 10.65
CA GLU A 117 7.92 8.24 9.45
C GLU A 117 7.25 9.39 8.70
N VAL A 118 5.94 9.29 8.45
CA VAL A 118 5.16 10.39 7.85
C VAL A 118 5.30 11.67 8.68
N LEU A 119 5.16 11.60 10.01
CA LEU A 119 5.30 12.79 10.86
C LEU A 119 6.73 13.33 10.95
N ALA A 120 7.75 12.48 10.76
CA ALA A 120 9.14 12.91 10.71
C ALA A 120 9.40 13.77 9.46
N VAL A 121 8.76 13.44 8.33
CA VAL A 121 8.91 14.17 7.07
C VAL A 121 7.95 15.35 6.95
N GLN A 122 6.67 15.15 7.21
CA GLN A 122 5.64 16.18 7.04
C GLN A 122 5.60 17.18 8.20
N GLY A 123 6.01 16.75 9.39
CA GLY A 123 5.99 17.52 10.63
C GLY A 123 4.91 17.06 11.61
N LYS A 124 5.14 17.32 12.90
CA LYS A 124 4.35 16.80 14.04
C LYS A 124 2.84 17.08 14.00
N HIS A 125 2.41 18.09 13.25
CA HIS A 125 1.00 18.51 13.16
C HIS A 125 0.33 18.07 11.86
N PHE A 126 1.02 17.28 11.02
CA PHE A 126 0.42 16.77 9.80
C PHE A 126 -0.73 15.81 10.14
N PRO A 127 -1.92 15.97 9.51
CA PRO A 127 -3.07 15.13 9.79
C PRO A 127 -2.88 13.77 9.13
N PHE A 128 -2.39 12.80 9.90
CA PHE A 128 -2.29 11.40 9.49
C PHE A 128 -2.93 10.51 10.55
N SER A 129 -4.11 10.01 10.20
CA SER A 129 -4.95 9.13 11.01
C SER A 129 -4.81 7.67 10.55
N TYR A 130 -5.45 6.77 11.29
CA TYR A 130 -5.55 5.38 10.88
C TYR A 130 -6.34 5.20 9.58
N GLY A 131 -7.32 6.08 9.31
CA GLY A 131 -8.03 6.06 8.03
C GLY A 131 -7.10 6.41 6.87
N ASP A 132 -6.22 7.40 7.05
CA ASP A 132 -5.22 7.79 6.05
C ASP A 132 -4.21 6.67 5.79
N TYR A 133 -3.81 5.96 6.83
CA TYR A 133 -2.98 4.75 6.73
C TYR A 133 -3.63 3.65 5.89
N VAL A 134 -4.91 3.34 6.14
CA VAL A 134 -5.65 2.36 5.32
C VAL A 134 -5.73 2.80 3.86
N VAL A 135 -5.93 4.11 3.61
CA VAL A 135 -5.90 4.63 2.25
C VAL A 135 -4.51 4.49 1.63
N LYS A 136 -3.43 4.76 2.37
CA LYS A 136 -2.05 4.56 1.90
C LYS A 136 -1.81 3.10 1.51
N ILE A 137 -2.23 2.11 2.32
CA ILE A 137 -2.16 0.68 1.95
C ILE A 137 -2.83 0.40 0.59
N LEU A 138 -3.96 1.03 0.31
CA LEU A 138 -4.72 0.78 -0.91
C LEU A 138 -4.18 1.54 -2.14
N MET A 139 -3.52 2.67 -1.91
CA MET A 139 -3.21 3.64 -2.96
C MET A 139 -1.73 3.87 -3.19
N GLY A 140 -0.83 3.53 -2.26
CA GLY A 140 0.59 3.87 -2.36
C GLY A 140 1.24 3.25 -3.62
N SER A 141 1.01 1.96 -3.87
CA SER A 141 1.48 1.33 -5.13
C SER A 141 0.83 1.90 -6.40
N VAL A 142 -0.32 2.58 -6.28
CA VAL A 142 -1.14 3.08 -7.41
C VAL A 142 -0.87 4.54 -7.73
N ASP A 143 -0.61 5.37 -6.72
CA ASP A 143 -0.51 6.81 -6.79
C ASP A 143 0.67 7.32 -5.97
N GLN A 144 1.62 7.93 -6.67
CA GLN A 144 2.87 8.43 -6.12
C GLN A 144 2.70 9.47 -5.01
N TRP A 145 1.56 10.15 -4.94
CA TRP A 145 1.32 11.10 -3.86
C TRP A 145 1.23 10.39 -2.50
N PHE A 146 0.57 9.23 -2.45
CA PHE A 146 0.45 8.43 -1.23
C PHE A 146 1.75 7.75 -0.86
N ASP A 147 2.42 7.17 -1.86
CA ASP A 147 3.75 6.56 -1.78
C ASP A 147 4.77 7.51 -1.11
N GLN A 148 4.77 8.78 -1.51
CA GLN A 148 5.80 9.75 -1.08
C GLN A 148 5.52 10.44 0.26
N LEU A 149 4.44 10.09 0.98
CA LEU A 149 4.04 10.78 2.22
C LEU A 149 5.09 10.72 3.34
N ASP A 150 5.91 9.68 3.37
CA ASP A 150 7.00 9.43 4.32
C ASP A 150 8.38 9.73 3.72
N GLU A 151 8.48 10.08 2.43
CA GLU A 151 9.74 10.44 1.78
C GLU A 151 9.92 11.94 1.58
N LYS A 152 8.84 12.67 1.22
CA LYS A 152 8.90 14.06 0.75
C LYS A 152 7.75 14.90 1.26
N LYS A 153 8.04 16.16 1.61
CA LYS A 153 6.99 17.11 2.04
C LYS A 153 5.96 17.36 0.94
N VAL A 154 4.69 17.11 1.26
CA VAL A 154 3.57 17.39 0.35
C VAL A 154 2.95 18.75 0.66
N LYS A 155 2.44 19.43 -0.37
CA LYS A 155 1.65 20.65 -0.21
C LYS A 155 0.19 20.26 -0.05
N LEU A 156 -0.36 20.38 1.14
CA LEU A 156 -1.81 20.29 1.32
C LEU A 156 -2.45 21.49 0.60
N SER A 157 -3.34 21.24 -0.36
CA SER A 157 -4.12 22.30 -0.96
C SER A 157 -5.04 22.89 0.12
N SER A 158 -4.78 24.13 0.50
CA SER A 158 -5.54 24.85 1.50
C SER A 158 -6.91 25.24 0.94
N ASN A 159 -7.82 24.28 0.79
CA ASN A 159 -9.24 24.58 0.55
C ASN A 159 -9.91 25.00 1.87
N ALA A 160 -9.48 26.13 2.42
CA ALA A 160 -10.11 26.77 3.57
C ALA A 160 -9.85 28.29 3.65
N GLU A 161 -9.68 29.00 2.53
CA GLU A 161 -9.97 30.43 2.52
C GLU A 161 -11.47 30.63 2.30
N LYS A 162 -12.23 30.62 3.40
CA LYS A 162 -13.54 31.27 3.44
C LYS A 162 -13.31 32.75 3.10
N GLN A 163 -13.62 33.15 1.88
CA GLN A 163 -13.72 34.57 1.56
C GLN A 163 -14.73 35.22 2.53
N PRO A 164 -14.40 36.36 3.16
CA PRO A 164 -15.37 37.11 3.94
C PRO A 164 -16.42 37.66 2.98
N HIS A 165 -17.68 37.25 3.16
CA HIS A 165 -18.81 37.86 2.47
C HIS A 165 -18.94 39.31 2.95
N SER A 166 -18.34 40.24 2.21
CA SER A 166 -18.76 41.63 2.23
C SER A 166 -20.04 41.76 1.39
N SER A 167 -21.05 42.31 2.03
CA SER A 167 -22.33 42.67 1.44
C SER A 167 -22.14 43.86 0.49
N SER A 168 -22.34 43.65 -0.81
CA SER A 168 -22.69 44.73 -1.74
C SER A 168 -23.56 44.22 -2.90
N ARG A 169 -24.70 44.89 -3.07
CA ARG A 169 -25.61 44.80 -4.21
C ARG A 169 -24.89 45.28 -5.47
N GLY A 170 -25.04 44.57 -6.59
CA GLY A 170 -24.79 45.14 -7.92
C GLY A 170 -24.48 44.13 -9.03
N GLN A 171 -25.46 43.94 -9.92
CA GLN A 171 -25.36 43.61 -11.35
C GLN A 171 -24.79 42.24 -11.83
N ILE A 172 -25.72 41.41 -12.29
CA ILE A 172 -25.78 40.61 -13.54
C ILE A 172 -24.45 40.29 -14.25
N SER A 173 -24.09 38.99 -14.31
CA SER A 173 -23.84 38.23 -15.56
C SER A 173 -23.35 36.80 -15.27
N ALA A 174 -23.96 35.84 -15.97
CA ALA A 174 -23.55 34.45 -16.28
C ALA A 174 -22.96 33.52 -15.17
N ARG A 175 -23.71 32.46 -14.85
CA ARG A 175 -23.26 31.19 -14.21
C ARG A 175 -24.02 30.03 -14.89
N LYS A 176 -23.56 28.79 -14.98
CA LYS A 176 -22.26 28.10 -14.87
C LYS A 176 -22.60 26.65 -15.30
N LYS A 177 -21.87 26.07 -16.24
CA LYS A 177 -21.75 24.61 -16.45
C LYS A 177 -20.36 24.41 -17.04
N SER A 178 -19.56 23.41 -16.76
CA SER A 178 -19.52 22.30 -15.82
C SER A 178 -18.06 21.80 -15.89
N CYS A 179 -17.61 21.09 -14.87
CA CYS A 179 -16.32 20.44 -14.73
C CYS A 179 -15.76 19.79 -16.03
N THR A 180 -14.44 19.93 -16.26
CA THR A 180 -13.67 18.89 -16.96
C THR A 180 -12.27 18.83 -16.37
N ILE A 181 -11.92 17.65 -15.87
CA ILE A 181 -10.60 17.28 -15.35
C ILE A 181 -9.81 16.75 -16.54
N SER A 182 -8.54 17.16 -16.66
CA SER A 182 -7.54 16.52 -17.51
C SER A 182 -6.51 15.82 -16.64
#